data_AF-A0A3R7IGA1-F1
#
_entry.id   AF-A0A3R7IGA1-F1
#
_cell.length_a   1.000
_cell.length_b   1.000
_cell.length_c   1.000
_cell.angle_alpha   90.00
_cell.angle_beta   90.00
_cell.angle_gamma   90.00
#
_symmetry.space_group_name_H-M   'P 1'
#
loop_
_entity.id
_entity.type
_entity.pdbx_description
1 polymer ?
#
loop_
_entity_poly.entity_id
_entity_poly.type
_entity_poly.pdbx_seq_one_letter_code
_entity_poly.pdbx_strand_id
1 'polypeptide(L)' 'MNELVITEDLWKIYRVGSVDYPALKGVNMEIYDGEFVALVGPSGSGKSTLLH' A
#
# COMPACT_ATOMS: atom_id res chain seq x y z
N MET A 1 18.89 11.55 -5.36
CA MET A 1 18.38 10.20 -5.67
C MET A 1 17.05 10.39 -6.35
N ASN A 2 16.77 9.70 -7.45
CA ASN A 2 15.48 9.83 -8.13
C ASN A 2 14.47 8.93 -7.42
N GLU A 3 13.38 9.51 -6.96
CA GLU A 3 12.23 8.78 -6.41
C GLU A 3 11.50 8.09 -7.55
N LEU A 4 11.22 6.79 -7.39
CA LEU A 4 10.54 5.99 -8.40
C LEU A 4 9.09 5.70 -8.00
N VAL A 5 8.85 5.48 -6.70
CA VAL A 5 7.51 5.26 -6.14
C VAL A 5 7.37 6.08 -4.87
N ILE A 6 6.31 6.88 -4.77
CA ILE A 6 5.99 7.69 -3.59
C ILE A 6 4.51 7.54 -3.30
N THR A 7 4.17 7.32 -2.03
CA THR A 7 2.80 7.41 -1.54
C THR A 7 2.76 8.35 -0.35
N GLU A 8 1.77 9.25 -0.32
CA GLU A 8 1.48 10.15 0.79
C GLU A 8 0.04 9.90 1.27
N ASP A 9 -0.12 9.56 2.55
CA ASP A 9 -1.39 9.24 3.20
C ASP A 9 -2.32 8.37 2.33
N LEU A 10 -1.80 7.27 1.77
CA LEU A 10 -2.56 6.45 0.84
C LEU A 10 -3.62 5.61 1.55
N TRP A 11 -4.88 5.81 1.17
CA TRP A 11 -6.03 5.05 1.63
C TRP A 11 -6.65 4.22 0.51
N LYS A 12 -7.11 3.02 0.87
CA LYS A 12 -7.99 2.23 0.01
C LYS A 12 -9.01 1.52 0.88
N ILE A 13 -10.28 1.81 0.60
CA ILE A 13 -11.41 1.18 1.26
C ILE A 13 -12.17 0.38 0.20
N TYR A 14 -12.32 -0.92 0.43
CA TYR A 14 -13.24 -1.75 -0.33
C TYR A 14 -14.58 -1.78 0.39
N ARG A 15 -15.66 -1.60 -0.36
CA ARG A 15 -17.01 -1.73 0.18
C ARG A 15 -17.56 -3.11 -0.17
N VAL A 16 -17.90 -3.88 0.85
CA VAL A 16 -18.49 -5.21 0.71
C VAL A 16 -19.87 -5.19 1.34
N GLY A 17 -20.89 -5.06 0.50
CA GLY A 17 -22.26 -4.79 0.96
C GLY A 17 -22.33 -3.46 1.71
N SER A 18 -22.77 -3.51 2.97
CA SER A 18 -22.84 -2.34 3.87
C SER A 18 -21.60 -2.17 4.74
N VAL A 19 -20.56 -3.00 4.57
CA VAL A 19 -19.34 -2.97 5.39
C VAL A 19 -18.21 -2.31 4.62
N ASP A 20 -17.57 -1.33 5.25
CA ASP A 20 -16.33 -0.72 4.75
C ASP A 20 -15.12 -1.50 5.28
N TYR A 21 -14.29 -2.00 4.37
CA TYR A 21 -13.04 -2.68 4.66
C TYR A 21 -11.85 -1.80 4.25
N PRO A 22 -11.24 -1.07 5.20
CA PRO A 22 -10.06 -0.24 4.94
C PRO A 22 -8.82 -1.13 4.77
N ALA A 23 -8.50 -1.46 3.52
CA ALA A 23 -7.36 -2.30 3.14
C ALA A 23 -6.02 -1.56 3.22
N LEU A 24 -5.99 -0.26 2.91
CA LEU A 24 -4.85 0.63 3.18
C LEU A 24 -5.32 1.80 4.05
N LYS A 25 -4.49 2.20 5.01
CA LYS A 25 -4.81 3.21 6.03
C LYS A 25 -3.65 4.18 6.20
N GLY A 26 -3.60 5.23 5.40
CA GLY A 26 -2.57 6.26 5.47
C GLY A 26 -1.15 5.74 5.25
N VAL A 27 -0.97 4.96 4.19
CA VAL A 27 0.35 4.39 3.87
C VAL A 27 1.25 5.47 3.27
N ASN A 28 2.38 5.70 3.93
CA ASN A 28 3.45 6.57 3.44
C ASN A 28 4.66 5.69 3.08
N MET A 29 5.17 5.83 1.86
CA MET A 29 6.26 5.00 1.35
C MET A 29 7.03 5.77 0.27
N GLU A 30 8.35 5.63 0.28
CA GLU A 30 9.24 6.12 -0.76
C GLU A 30 10.13 4.96 -1.18
N ILE A 31 10.27 4.75 -2.49
CA ILE A 31 11.20 3.79 -3.09
C ILE A 31 12.01 4.54 -4.15
N TYR A 32 13.32 4.43 -4.03
CA TYR A 32 14.28 5.12 -4.89
C TYR A 32 14.82 4.18 -5.98
N ASP A 33 15.36 4.78 -7.04
CA ASP A 33 15.97 4.03 -8.13
C ASP A 33 17.10 3.09 -7.63
N GLY A 34 17.09 1.85 -8.10
CA GLY A 34 18.04 0.80 -7.73
C GLY A 34 17.74 0.04 -6.43
N GLU A 35 16.68 0.40 -5.68
CA GLU A 35 16.32 -0.33 -4.46
C GLU A 35 15.62 -1.66 -4.76
N PHE A 36 16.02 -2.71 -4.02
CA PHE A 36 15.32 -3.99 -4.01
C PHE A 36 14.53 -4.14 -2.72
N VAL A 37 13.20 -4.01 -2.82
CA VAL A 37 12.30 -3.96 -1.66
C VAL A 37 11.42 -5.22 -1.60
N ALA A 38 11.21 -5.75 -0.40
CA ALA A 38 10.27 -6.84 -0.15
C ALA A 38 9.10 -6.35 0.71
N LEU A 39 7.88 -6.62 0.26
CA LEU A 39 6.67 -6.33 1.02
C LEU A 39 6.19 -7.58 1.77
N VAL A 40 6.34 -7.58 3.09
CA VAL A 40 6.05 -8.74 3.96
C VAL A 40 4.92 -8.44 4.95
N GLY A 41 4.20 -9.48 5.36
CA GLY A 41 3.14 -9.36 6.37
C GLY A 41 2.07 -10.45 6.25
N PRO A 42 1.22 -10.63 7.27
CA PRO A 42 0.18 -11.66 7.30
C PRO A 42 -0.80 -11.59 6.11
N SER A 43 -1.51 -12.68 5.81
CA SER A 43 -2.59 -12.65 4.82
C SER A 43 -3.64 -11.59 5.20
N GLY A 44 -4.17 -10.87 4.21
CA GLY A 44 -5.17 -9.80 4.41
C GLY A 44 -4.60 -8.44 4.85
N SER A 45 -3.29 -8.29 5.05
CA SER A 45 -2.69 -7.02 5.52
C SER A 45 -2.64 -5.89 4.48
N GLY A 46 -3.28 -6.03 3.31
CA GLY A 46 -3.31 -5.00 2.26
C GLY A 46 -2.14 -5.03 1.26
N LYS A 47 -1.23 -6.01 1.33
CA LYS A 47 -0.04 -6.06 0.43
C LYS A 47 -0.38 -6.08 -1.05
N SER A 48 -1.26 -6.98 -1.46
CA SER A 48 -1.71 -7.05 -2.86
C SER A 48 -2.46 -5.78 -3.25
N THR A 49 -3.20 -5.16 -2.32
CA THR A 49 -3.85 -3.87 -2.55
C THR A 49 -2.84 -2.74 -2.73
N LEU A 50 -1.69 -2.76 -2.05
CA LEU A 50 -0.63 -1.76 -2.23
C LEU A 50 0.09 -1.90 -3.59
N LEU A 51 0.04 -3.09 -4.20
CA LEU A 51 0.68 -3.38 -5.50
C LEU A 51 -0.27 -3.24 -6.72
N HIS A 52 -1.55 -2.95 -6.50
CA HIS A 52 -2.59 -2.83 -7.54
C HIS A 52 -3.10 -1.39 -7.66
#